data_AF-A0A817RJW4-F1
#
_entry.id   AF-A0A817RJW4-F1
#
_cell.length_a   1.000
_cell.length_b   1.000
_cell.length_c   1.000
_cell.angle_alpha   90.00
_cell.angle_beta   90.00
_cell.angle_gamma   90.00
#
_symmetry.space_group_name_H-M   'P 1'
#
loop_
_entity.id
_entity.type
_entity.pdbx_description
1 polymer ?
#
loop_
_entity_poly.entity_id
_entity_poly.type
_entity_poly.pdbx_seq_one_letter_code
_entity_poly.pdbx_strand_id
1 'polypeptide(L)'
;KQNNILLDLITYNYLLRSTSLIKETYDTRWLFMNDYLNEMKQNSIQPNLRTFNSILYTLRRCSLYERGPTLALSLLNEMRQCDIEPSLGTWAHIIMIFYPNDQIGYDTQILPQIMDQLEKQFELNGKQFQWRDIDDREFFFNAMFKATVNCRDVDLGKKYNLRYFFLLQTYISEMQPKQRIRIEYFYEMGIYWFPAGK
;
A
#
# COMPACT_ATOMS: atom_id res chain seq x y z
N LYS A 1 11.53 -7.66 29.61
CA LYS A 1 11.72 -8.79 28.66
C LYS A 1 12.43 -9.91 29.44
N GLN A 2 11.69 -10.93 29.85
CA GLN A 2 12.21 -12.13 30.54
C GLN A 2 11.97 -13.30 29.59
N ASN A 3 13.05 -14.03 29.27
CA ASN A 3 13.22 -15.12 28.28
C ASN A 3 13.76 -14.68 26.91
N ASN A 4 14.91 -15.25 26.56
CA ASN A 4 15.70 -15.07 25.34
C ASN A 4 15.00 -15.72 24.13
N ILE A 5 13.76 -15.30 23.82
CA ILE A 5 13.01 -15.83 22.69
C ILE A 5 13.55 -15.20 21.41
N LEU A 6 14.14 -16.01 20.53
CA LEU A 6 14.52 -15.58 19.19
C LEU A 6 13.25 -15.43 18.34
N LEU A 7 12.95 -14.20 17.94
CA LEU A 7 11.81 -13.90 17.07
C LEU A 7 12.22 -14.08 15.60
N ASP A 8 11.31 -14.59 14.78
CA ASP A 8 11.51 -14.70 13.33
C ASP A 8 10.97 -13.47 12.58
N LEU A 9 11.29 -13.39 11.28
CA LEU A 9 10.86 -12.30 10.41
C LEU A 9 9.32 -12.12 10.39
N ILE A 10 8.57 -13.22 10.43
CA ILE A 10 7.10 -13.19 10.43
C ILE A 10 6.59 -12.53 11.71
N THR A 11 7.19 -12.88 12.85
CA THR A 11 6.84 -12.33 14.15
C THR A 11 7.15 -10.84 14.23
N TYR A 12 8.33 -10.41 13.76
CA TYR A 12 8.64 -8.97 13.66
C TYR A 12 7.66 -8.21 12.76
N ASN A 13 7.33 -8.77 11.59
CA ASN A 13 6.35 -8.16 10.69
C ASN A 13 4.98 -7.98 11.35
N TYR A 14 4.58 -8.94 12.19
CA TYR A 14 3.35 -8.84 12.98
C TYR A 14 3.46 -7.76 14.07
N LEU A 15 4.55 -7.73 14.85
CA LEU A 15 4.78 -6.75 15.91
C LEU A 15 4.79 -5.32 15.37
N LEU A 16 5.48 -5.08 14.26
CA LEU A 16 5.50 -3.79 13.56
C LEU A 16 4.08 -3.35 13.17
N ARG A 17 3.26 -4.27 12.66
CA ARG A 17 1.88 -3.96 12.26
C ARG A 17 0.97 -3.74 13.48
N SER A 18 1.11 -4.54 14.53
CA SER A 18 0.29 -4.43 15.75
C SER A 18 0.61 -3.17 16.56
N THR A 19 1.76 -2.53 16.30
CA THR A 19 2.11 -1.23 16.90
C THR A 19 1.07 -0.15 16.59
N SER A 20 0.31 -0.29 15.49
CA SER A 20 -0.84 0.57 15.19
C SER A 20 -1.99 0.50 16.21
N LEU A 21 -2.02 -0.52 17.08
CA LEU A 21 -3.04 -0.73 18.12
C LEU A 21 -2.67 -0.12 19.48
N ILE A 22 -1.43 0.30 19.65
CA ILE A 22 -0.91 0.95 20.86
C ILE A 22 -1.63 2.28 21.06
N LYS A 23 -2.20 2.55 22.24
CA LYS A 23 -3.07 3.71 22.51
C LYS A 23 -2.29 5.01 22.77
N GLU A 24 -0.98 4.90 22.93
CA GLU A 24 -0.03 5.95 23.20
C GLU A 24 0.19 6.85 21.97
N THR A 25 1.04 7.88 22.13
CA THR A 25 1.31 8.90 21.11
C THR A 25 1.97 8.31 19.86
N TYR A 26 1.92 9.07 18.76
CA TYR A 26 2.59 8.68 17.51
C TYR A 26 4.10 8.51 17.68
N ASP A 27 4.75 9.36 18.48
CA ASP A 27 6.18 9.23 18.76
C ASP A 27 6.46 7.94 19.54
N THR A 28 5.62 7.56 20.51
CA THR A 28 5.76 6.28 21.21
C THR A 28 5.63 5.09 20.25
N ARG A 29 4.66 5.12 19.32
CA ARG A 29 4.54 4.08 18.29
C ARG A 29 5.77 4.02 17.39
N TRP A 30 6.31 5.17 16.98
CA TRP A 30 7.52 5.26 16.18
C TRP A 30 8.75 4.70 16.91
N LEU A 31 8.90 5.00 18.21
CA LEU A 31 9.95 4.44 19.06
C LEU A 31 9.88 2.91 19.11
N PHE A 32 8.70 2.33 19.34
CA PHE A 32 8.54 0.87 19.31
C PHE A 32 8.92 0.25 17.97
N MET A 33 8.55 0.87 16.85
CA MET A 33 8.96 0.37 15.52
C MET A 33 10.48 0.40 15.35
N ASN A 34 11.14 1.48 15.78
CA ASN A 34 12.61 1.57 15.73
C ASN A 34 13.28 0.53 16.63
N ASP A 35 12.74 0.27 17.82
CA ASP A 35 13.26 -0.75 18.71
C ASP A 35 13.18 -2.15 18.06
N TYR A 36 12.06 -2.49 17.42
CA TYR A 36 11.93 -3.75 16.69
C TYR A 36 12.90 -3.84 15.50
N LEU A 37 13.08 -2.76 14.73
CA LEU A 37 14.03 -2.75 13.61
C LEU A 37 15.49 -2.87 14.06
N ASN A 38 15.85 -2.21 15.17
CA ASN A 38 17.16 -2.37 15.79
C ASN A 38 17.39 -3.79 16.29
N GLU A 39 16.37 -4.42 16.88
CA GLU A 39 16.44 -5.81 17.32
C GLU A 39 16.60 -6.79 16.13
N MET A 40 15.84 -6.59 15.04
CA MET A 40 16.01 -7.35 13.79
C MET A 40 17.45 -7.26 13.29
N LYS A 41 18.02 -6.05 13.26
CA LYS A 41 19.41 -5.82 12.84
C LYS A 41 20.42 -6.53 13.74
N GLN A 42 20.24 -6.46 15.06
CA GLN A 42 21.10 -7.16 16.03
C GLN A 42 21.03 -8.67 15.85
N ASN A 43 19.85 -9.19 15.51
CA ASN A 43 19.62 -10.61 15.25
C ASN A 43 19.93 -11.02 13.80
N SER A 44 20.51 -10.13 12.98
CA SER A 44 20.85 -10.37 11.57
C SER A 44 19.66 -10.82 10.70
N ILE A 45 18.45 -10.35 11.01
CA ILE A 45 17.23 -10.62 10.25
C ILE A 45 17.03 -9.49 9.24
N GLN A 46 17.04 -9.83 7.96
CA GLN A 46 16.86 -8.86 6.88
C GLN A 46 15.37 -8.49 6.72
N PRO A 47 15.05 -7.19 6.57
CA PRO A 47 13.69 -6.76 6.25
C PRO A 47 13.31 -7.22 4.84
N ASN A 48 12.01 -7.46 4.63
CA ASN A 48 11.46 -7.76 3.31
C ASN A 48 10.31 -6.79 2.96
N LEU A 49 9.70 -6.97 1.79
CA LEU A 49 8.54 -6.19 1.35
C LEU A 49 7.45 -6.09 2.44
N ARG A 50 7.17 -7.20 3.12
CA ARG A 50 6.16 -7.25 4.19
C ARG A 50 6.57 -6.46 5.42
N THR A 51 7.86 -6.40 5.75
CA THR A 51 8.39 -5.55 6.83
C THR A 51 8.10 -4.07 6.56
N PHE A 52 8.45 -3.57 5.37
CA PHE A 52 8.18 -2.19 4.98
C PHE A 52 6.68 -1.89 4.93
N ASN A 53 5.88 -2.80 4.36
CA ASN A 53 4.42 -2.64 4.32
C ASN A 53 3.79 -2.65 5.73
N SER A 54 4.35 -3.40 6.69
CA SER A 54 3.91 -3.35 8.09
C SER A 54 4.18 -1.99 8.76
N ILE A 55 5.34 -1.38 8.50
CA ILE A 55 5.67 -0.03 9.01
C ILE A 55 4.75 1.01 8.38
N LEU A 56 4.59 0.98 7.05
CA LEU A 56 3.71 1.90 6.31
C LEU A 56 2.25 1.75 6.75
N TYR A 57 1.80 0.54 7.02
CA TYR A 57 0.48 0.29 7.59
C TYR A 57 0.31 0.99 8.95
N THR A 58 1.32 0.90 9.83
CA THR A 58 1.27 1.59 11.12
C THR A 58 1.29 3.11 10.95
N LEU A 59 2.09 3.63 10.02
CA LEU A 59 2.13 5.07 9.71
C LEU A 59 0.79 5.59 9.18
N ARG A 60 0.12 4.89 8.24
CA ARG A 60 -1.18 5.34 7.73
C ARG A 60 -2.28 5.38 8.79
N ARG A 61 -2.15 4.55 9.84
CA ARG A 61 -3.05 4.53 11.00
C ARG A 61 -2.74 5.64 12.01
N CYS A 62 -1.66 6.38 11.78
CA CYS A 62 -1.26 7.59 12.50
C CYS A 62 -1.54 8.82 11.62
N SER A 63 -2.77 8.94 11.14
CA SER A 63 -3.18 9.84 10.06
C SER A 63 -2.99 11.35 10.33
N LEU A 64 -2.80 11.75 11.58
CA LEU A 64 -2.49 13.12 11.99
C LEU A 64 -1.01 13.32 12.39
N TYR A 65 -0.15 12.34 12.12
CA TYR A 65 1.27 12.49 12.39
C TYR A 65 1.93 13.31 11.29
N GLU A 66 2.32 14.54 11.61
CA GLU A 66 2.89 15.50 10.65
C GLU A 66 4.11 14.96 9.90
N ARG A 67 4.90 14.10 10.55
CA ARG A 67 6.09 13.48 9.93
C ARG A 67 5.76 12.28 9.04
N GLY A 68 4.51 11.81 9.03
CA GLY A 68 4.07 10.62 8.30
C GLY A 68 4.47 10.61 6.83
N PRO A 69 4.13 11.65 6.03
CA PRO A 69 4.52 11.74 4.63
C PRO A 69 6.04 11.69 4.41
N THR A 70 6.82 12.45 5.19
CA THR A 70 8.28 12.48 5.08
C THR A 70 8.90 11.11 5.41
N LEU A 71 8.42 10.44 6.47
CA LEU A 71 8.88 9.11 6.83
C LEU A 71 8.51 8.07 5.78
N ALA A 72 7.31 8.17 5.20
CA ALA A 72 6.87 7.28 4.13
C ALA A 72 7.79 7.38 2.89
N LEU A 73 8.18 8.59 2.51
CA LEU A 73 9.14 8.80 1.42
C LEU A 73 10.55 8.29 1.77
N SER A 74 10.99 8.44 3.03
CA SER A 74 12.25 7.86 3.51
C SER A 74 12.23 6.34 3.38
N LEU A 75 11.15 5.68 3.80
CA LEU A 75 10.99 4.23 3.71
C LEU A 75 11.01 3.74 2.26
N LEU A 76 10.42 4.48 1.30
CA LEU A 76 10.52 4.13 -0.13
C LEU A 76 11.96 4.18 -0.65
N ASN A 77 12.76 5.15 -0.16
CA ASN A 77 14.17 5.22 -0.51
C ASN A 77 14.98 4.08 0.12
N GLU A 78 14.70 3.72 1.36
CA GLU A 78 15.32 2.56 2.03
C GLU A 78 14.96 1.24 1.34
N MET A 79 13.70 1.04 0.96
CA MET A 79 13.27 -0.11 0.15
C MET A 79 14.14 -0.24 -1.11
N ARG A 80 14.35 0.88 -1.83
CA ARG A 80 15.22 0.90 -3.02
C ARG A 80 16.67 0.56 -2.69
N GLN A 81 17.22 1.05 -1.57
CA GLN A 81 18.59 0.75 -1.13
C GLN A 81 18.76 -0.73 -0.73
N CYS A 82 17.67 -1.40 -0.35
CA CYS A 82 17.64 -2.83 -0.06
C CYS A 82 17.25 -3.68 -1.28
N ASP A 83 17.18 -3.11 -2.49
CA ASP A 83 16.72 -3.78 -3.71
C ASP A 83 15.30 -4.41 -3.58
N ILE A 84 14.44 -3.78 -2.77
CA ILE A 84 13.05 -4.18 -2.58
C ILE A 84 12.15 -3.22 -3.35
N GLU A 85 11.49 -3.73 -4.39
CA GLU A 85 10.55 -2.92 -5.17
C GLU A 85 9.19 -2.74 -4.45
N PRO A 86 8.65 -1.51 -4.37
CA PRO A 86 7.30 -1.25 -3.88
C PRO A 86 6.24 -2.09 -4.59
N SER A 87 5.31 -2.68 -3.84
CA SER A 87 4.13 -3.38 -4.39
C SER A 87 2.92 -2.46 -4.48
N LEU A 88 1.82 -2.96 -5.06
CA LEU A 88 0.54 -2.21 -5.07
C LEU A 88 0.11 -1.84 -3.64
N GLY A 89 0.33 -2.74 -2.68
CA GLY A 89 0.03 -2.55 -1.26
C GLY A 89 0.91 -1.49 -0.63
N THR A 90 2.19 -1.42 -1.02
CA THR A 90 3.08 -0.31 -0.64
C THR A 90 2.46 1.01 -1.07
N TRP A 91 2.09 1.14 -2.35
CA TRP A 91 1.45 2.35 -2.87
C TRP A 91 0.09 2.65 -2.22
N ALA A 92 -0.68 1.63 -1.86
CA ALA A 92 -1.94 1.80 -1.15
C ALA A 92 -1.73 2.47 0.21
N HIS A 93 -0.68 2.11 0.94
CA HIS A 93 -0.33 2.76 2.21
C HIS A 93 0.18 4.17 1.99
N ILE A 94 1.02 4.42 0.98
CA ILE A 94 1.49 5.78 0.63
C ILE A 94 0.31 6.71 0.36
N ILE A 95 -0.65 6.29 -0.46
CA ILE A 95 -1.87 7.06 -0.74
C ILE A 95 -2.59 7.39 0.56
N MET A 96 -2.82 6.41 1.43
CA MET A 96 -3.54 6.66 2.69
C MET A 96 -2.78 7.56 3.68
N ILE A 97 -1.44 7.64 3.58
CA ILE A 97 -0.64 8.57 4.38
C ILE A 97 -0.76 10.00 3.86
N PHE A 98 -0.73 10.20 2.55
CA PHE A 98 -0.84 11.53 1.93
C PHE A 98 -2.27 12.07 1.89
N TYR A 99 -3.27 11.18 1.88
CA TYR A 99 -4.69 11.51 1.85
C TYR A 99 -5.42 10.88 3.05
N PRO A 100 -5.09 11.28 4.30
CA PRO A 100 -5.55 10.62 5.53
C PRO A 100 -7.07 10.69 5.75
N ASN A 101 -7.74 11.66 5.16
CA ASN A 101 -9.19 11.82 5.17
C ASN A 101 -9.65 12.40 3.83
N ASP A 102 -10.94 12.69 3.67
CA ASP A 102 -11.54 13.12 2.40
C ASP A 102 -11.48 14.65 2.20
N GLN A 103 -10.93 15.37 3.17
CA GLN A 103 -10.86 16.83 3.20
C GLN A 103 -9.42 17.37 3.07
N ILE A 104 -8.40 16.51 3.13
CA ILE A 104 -6.99 16.88 3.14
C ILE A 104 -6.31 16.32 1.88
N GLY A 105 -5.41 17.10 1.27
CA GLY A 105 -4.51 16.62 0.21
C GLY A 105 -4.86 17.05 -1.22
N TYR A 106 -5.71 18.07 -1.43
CA TYR A 106 -6.11 18.53 -2.77
C TYR A 106 -4.93 18.92 -3.69
N ASP A 107 -3.79 19.33 -3.13
CA ASP A 107 -2.65 19.87 -3.89
C ASP A 107 -1.39 18.98 -3.92
N THR A 108 -1.51 17.66 -3.67
CA THR A 108 -0.34 16.78 -3.78
C THR A 108 -0.21 16.16 -5.17
N GLN A 109 1.02 16.01 -5.67
CA GLN A 109 1.33 15.35 -6.96
C GLN A 109 1.53 13.84 -6.82
N ILE A 110 1.23 13.25 -5.65
CA ILE A 110 1.56 11.85 -5.35
C ILE A 110 0.77 10.87 -6.21
N LEU A 111 -0.53 11.09 -6.45
CA LEU A 111 -1.32 10.15 -7.25
C LEU A 111 -0.84 10.13 -8.72
N PRO A 112 -0.69 11.28 -9.42
CA PRO A 112 -0.08 11.28 -10.74
C PRO A 112 1.28 10.59 -10.80
N GLN A 113 2.17 10.87 -9.83
CA GLN A 113 3.50 10.24 -9.78
C GLN A 113 3.44 8.72 -9.57
N ILE A 114 2.54 8.23 -8.71
CA ILE A 114 2.32 6.79 -8.51
C ILE A 114 1.81 6.17 -9.80
N MET A 115 0.87 6.82 -10.49
CA MET A 115 0.36 6.32 -11.76
C MET A 115 1.47 6.18 -12.81
N ASP A 116 2.32 7.20 -12.97
CA ASP A 116 3.44 7.16 -13.92
C ASP A 116 4.43 6.05 -13.59
N GLN A 117 4.75 5.87 -12.31
CA GLN A 117 5.63 4.79 -11.85
C GLN A 117 5.01 3.41 -12.12
N LEU A 118 3.71 3.26 -11.90
CA LEU A 118 3.01 2.01 -12.18
C LEU A 118 2.95 1.71 -13.68
N GLU A 119 2.77 2.70 -14.54
CA GLU A 119 2.81 2.49 -15.99
C GLU A 119 4.19 2.06 -16.44
N LYS A 120 5.23 2.70 -15.91
CA LYS A 120 6.62 2.28 -16.19
C LYS A 120 6.86 0.84 -15.75
N GLN A 121 6.45 0.46 -14.54
CA GLN A 121 6.58 -0.92 -14.05
C GLN A 121 5.74 -1.91 -14.87
N PHE A 122 4.52 -1.53 -15.25
CA PHE A 122 3.64 -2.35 -16.06
C PHE A 122 4.26 -2.67 -17.42
N GLU A 123 4.82 -1.68 -18.11
CA GLU A 123 5.51 -1.90 -19.38
C GLU A 123 6.78 -2.76 -19.22
N LEU A 124 7.58 -2.52 -18.18
CA LEU A 124 8.78 -3.31 -17.89
C LEU A 124 8.47 -4.78 -17.57
N ASN A 125 7.33 -5.03 -16.92
CA ASN A 125 6.90 -6.37 -16.51
C ASN A 125 6.09 -7.11 -17.60
N GLY A 126 6.23 -6.71 -18.87
CA GLY A 126 5.54 -7.38 -19.97
C GLY A 126 4.03 -7.17 -19.95
N LYS A 127 3.57 -6.01 -19.46
CA LYS A 127 2.15 -5.63 -19.36
C LYS A 127 1.34 -6.51 -18.39
N GLN A 128 1.96 -6.86 -17.28
CA GLN A 128 1.33 -7.62 -16.19
C GLN A 128 1.64 -6.98 -14.84
N PHE A 129 0.68 -7.01 -13.91
CA PHE A 129 0.94 -6.75 -12.50
C PHE A 129 1.01 -8.06 -11.72
N GLN A 130 1.84 -8.07 -10.69
CA GLN A 130 1.99 -9.22 -9.80
C GLN A 130 1.40 -8.91 -8.42
N TRP A 131 0.61 -9.84 -7.90
CA TRP A 131 0.17 -9.86 -6.51
C TRP A 131 1.32 -10.34 -5.62
N ARG A 132 2.00 -9.41 -4.94
CA ARG A 132 3.20 -9.67 -4.12
C ARG A 132 2.95 -9.50 -2.62
N ASP A 133 1.92 -8.76 -2.23
CA ASP A 133 1.52 -8.56 -0.83
C ASP A 133 -0.01 -8.66 -0.67
N ILE A 134 -0.48 -9.15 0.47
CA ILE A 134 -1.92 -9.27 0.76
C ILE A 134 -2.65 -7.91 0.76
N ASP A 135 -1.95 -6.82 1.07
CA ASP A 135 -2.49 -5.46 1.07
C ASP A 135 -2.60 -4.87 -0.36
N ASP A 136 -2.04 -5.54 -1.39
CA ASP A 136 -2.14 -5.11 -2.81
C ASP A 136 -3.59 -4.93 -3.26
N ARG A 137 -4.51 -5.72 -2.69
CA ARG A 137 -5.95 -5.67 -2.99
C ARG A 137 -6.62 -4.33 -2.68
N GLU A 138 -6.01 -3.53 -1.79
CA GLU A 138 -6.57 -2.23 -1.39
C GLU A 138 -6.21 -1.12 -2.38
N PHE A 139 -5.21 -1.34 -3.24
CA PHE A 139 -4.57 -0.29 -4.02
C PHE A 139 -5.52 0.44 -4.97
N PHE A 140 -6.12 -0.27 -5.92
CA PHE A 140 -6.89 0.37 -6.99
C PHE A 140 -8.14 1.08 -6.46
N PHE A 141 -8.81 0.50 -5.47
CA PHE A 141 -9.94 1.16 -4.80
C PHE A 141 -9.49 2.48 -4.14
N ASN A 142 -8.43 2.43 -3.32
CA ASN A 142 -7.92 3.63 -2.64
C ASN A 142 -7.45 4.69 -3.63
N ALA A 143 -6.72 4.29 -4.67
CA ALA A 143 -6.19 5.21 -5.69
C ALA A 143 -7.31 5.89 -6.47
N MET A 144 -8.29 5.12 -6.95
CA MET A 144 -9.45 5.63 -7.67
C MET A 144 -10.27 6.58 -6.78
N PHE A 145 -10.58 6.16 -5.55
CA PHE A 145 -11.36 6.96 -4.61
C PHE A 145 -10.66 8.27 -4.24
N LYS A 146 -9.35 8.23 -3.94
CA LYS A 146 -8.60 9.43 -3.58
C LYS A 146 -8.35 10.35 -4.77
N ALA A 147 -8.18 9.83 -5.99
CA ALA A 147 -8.10 10.66 -7.19
C ALA A 147 -9.39 11.49 -7.39
N THR A 148 -10.56 10.86 -7.21
CA THR A 148 -11.83 11.53 -7.48
C THR A 148 -12.32 12.39 -6.34
N VAL A 149 -12.15 11.95 -5.09
CA VAL A 149 -12.63 12.69 -3.91
C VAL A 149 -11.62 13.75 -3.49
N ASN A 150 -10.35 13.38 -3.35
CA ASN A 150 -9.33 14.29 -2.83
C ASN A 150 -8.65 15.12 -3.92
N CYS A 151 -8.40 14.61 -5.13
CA CYS A 151 -7.81 15.44 -6.20
C CYS A 151 -8.87 16.07 -7.11
N ARG A 152 -10.13 15.65 -7.01
CA ARG A 152 -11.21 16.03 -7.95
C ARG A 152 -10.86 15.75 -9.41
N ASP A 153 -10.01 14.75 -9.63
CA ASP A 153 -9.51 14.34 -10.93
C ASP A 153 -10.19 13.01 -11.33
N VAL A 154 -11.32 13.16 -12.00
CA VAL A 154 -12.14 12.03 -12.47
C VAL A 154 -11.39 11.23 -13.54
N ASP A 155 -10.56 11.87 -14.36
CA ASP A 155 -9.86 11.20 -15.45
C ASP A 155 -8.69 10.36 -14.92
N LEU A 156 -7.97 10.85 -13.91
CA LEU A 156 -7.01 10.04 -13.17
C LEU A 156 -7.69 8.86 -12.46
N GLY A 157 -8.86 9.07 -11.85
CA GLY A 157 -9.67 8.00 -11.27
C GLY A 157 -10.03 6.91 -12.29
N LYS A 158 -10.48 7.29 -13.48
CA LYS A 158 -10.76 6.37 -14.59
C LYS A 158 -9.50 5.63 -15.05
N LYS A 159 -8.35 6.29 -15.08
CA LYS A 159 -7.05 5.69 -15.45
C LYS A 159 -6.67 4.54 -14.50
N TYR A 160 -6.83 4.73 -13.19
CA TYR A 160 -6.64 3.66 -12.20
C TYR A 160 -7.64 2.51 -12.39
N ASN A 161 -8.93 2.82 -12.59
CA ASN A 161 -9.96 1.81 -12.80
C ASN A 161 -9.67 0.95 -14.05
N LEU A 162 -9.23 1.58 -15.14
CA LEU A 162 -8.87 0.85 -16.36
C LEU A 162 -7.71 -0.14 -16.11
N ARG A 163 -6.70 0.25 -15.34
CA ARG A 163 -5.59 -0.65 -14.97
C ARG A 163 -6.05 -1.79 -14.07
N TYR A 164 -6.95 -1.53 -13.12
CA TYR A 164 -7.56 -2.57 -12.31
C TYR A 164 -8.28 -3.60 -13.18
N PHE A 165 -9.05 -3.13 -14.17
CA PHE A 165 -9.75 -3.99 -15.11
C PHE A 165 -8.80 -4.90 -15.90
N PHE A 166 -7.71 -4.36 -16.46
CA PHE A 166 -6.68 -5.16 -17.13
C PHE A 166 -6.05 -6.20 -16.20
N LEU A 167 -5.78 -5.84 -14.95
CA LEU A 167 -5.24 -6.77 -13.96
C LEU A 167 -6.22 -7.92 -13.66
N LEU A 168 -7.50 -7.60 -13.43
CA LEU A 168 -8.51 -8.62 -13.18
C LEU A 168 -8.72 -9.53 -14.38
N GLN A 169 -8.73 -9.00 -15.61
CA GLN A 169 -8.84 -9.82 -16.81
C GLN A 169 -7.68 -10.83 -16.91
N THR A 170 -6.46 -10.36 -16.68
CA THR A 170 -5.26 -11.22 -16.64
C THR A 170 -5.42 -12.32 -15.59
N TYR A 171 -5.77 -11.93 -14.36
CA TYR A 171 -5.94 -12.86 -13.24
C TYR A 171 -7.07 -13.89 -13.46
N ILE A 172 -8.22 -13.47 -14.00
CA ILE A 172 -9.34 -14.37 -14.32
C ILE A 172 -8.96 -15.35 -15.43
N SER A 173 -8.19 -14.90 -16.42
CA SER A 173 -7.72 -15.76 -17.52
C SER A 173 -6.81 -16.89 -17.02
N GLU A 174 -6.04 -16.63 -15.96
CA GLU A 174 -5.15 -17.59 -15.31
C GLU A 174 -5.86 -18.48 -14.25
N MET A 175 -7.09 -18.14 -13.86
CA MET A 175 -7.83 -18.83 -12.80
C MET A 175 -8.65 -20.04 -13.30
N GLN A 176 -8.69 -21.09 -12.46
CA GLN A 176 -9.54 -22.26 -12.67
C GLN A 176 -11.04 -21.86 -12.66
N PRO A 177 -11.89 -22.39 -13.57
CA PRO A 177 -13.28 -21.92 -13.77
C PRO A 177 -14.16 -21.88 -12.51
N LYS A 178 -13.92 -22.75 -11.53
CA LYS A 178 -14.70 -22.84 -10.27
C LYS A 178 -14.46 -21.70 -9.28
N GLN A 179 -13.45 -20.85 -9.51
CA GLN A 179 -13.07 -19.75 -8.60
C GLN A 179 -13.59 -18.37 -9.05
N ARG A 180 -14.32 -18.30 -10.18
CA ARG A 180 -14.66 -17.04 -10.87
C ARG A 180 -15.77 -16.19 -10.21
N ILE A 181 -16.62 -16.78 -9.36
CA ILE A 181 -17.89 -16.18 -8.92
C ILE A 181 -17.73 -14.93 -8.02
N ARG A 182 -16.59 -14.76 -7.32
CA ARG A 182 -16.42 -13.67 -6.34
C ARG A 182 -15.84 -12.37 -6.93
N ILE A 183 -15.31 -12.40 -8.15
CA ILE A 183 -14.61 -11.26 -8.76
C ILE A 183 -15.57 -10.36 -9.56
N GLU A 184 -16.62 -10.94 -10.15
CA GLU A 184 -17.66 -10.21 -10.89
C GLU A 184 -18.45 -9.22 -10.01
N TYR A 185 -18.56 -9.48 -8.70
CA TYR A 185 -19.25 -8.58 -7.77
C TYR A 185 -18.51 -7.24 -7.55
N PHE A 186 -17.17 -7.25 -7.60
CA PHE A 186 -16.37 -6.02 -7.53
C PHE A 186 -16.36 -5.27 -8.86
N TYR A 187 -16.49 -5.99 -9.98
CA TYR A 187 -16.68 -5.42 -11.31
C TYR A 187 -17.96 -4.57 -11.37
N GLU A 188 -19.07 -5.07 -10.82
CA GLU A 188 -20.33 -4.30 -10.76
C GLU A 188 -20.18 -3.04 -9.89
N MET A 189 -19.55 -3.12 -8.71
CA MET A 189 -19.34 -1.93 -7.87
C MET A 189 -18.48 -0.86 -8.55
N GLY A 190 -17.44 -1.21 -9.31
CA GLY A 190 -16.66 -0.24 -10.08
C GLY A 190 -17.46 0.47 -11.18
N ILE A 191 -18.41 -0.24 -11.82
CA ILE A 191 -19.35 0.33 -12.81
C ILE A 191 -20.32 1.31 -12.15
N TYR A 192 -20.77 1.06 -10.92
CA TYR A 192 -21.68 1.96 -10.20
C TYR A 192 -21.04 3.32 -9.82
N TRP A 193 -19.72 3.38 -9.63
CA TRP A 193 -19.03 4.64 -9.30
C TRP A 193 -18.75 5.53 -10.52
N PHE A 194 -18.59 4.93 -11.70
CA PHE A 194 -18.44 5.64 -12.97
C PHE A 194 -19.35 4.99 -14.00
N PRO A 195 -20.67 5.29 -13.99
CA PRO A 195 -21.52 4.87 -15.09
C PRO A 195 -20.90 5.40 -16.38
N ALA A 196 -20.71 4.50 -17.35
CA ALA A 196 -20.32 4.89 -18.70
C ALA A 196 -21.24 6.04 -19.13
N GLY A 197 -20.64 7.18 -19.49
CA GLY A 197 -21.34 8.45 -19.64
C GLY A 197 -22.58 8.36 -20.53
N LYS A 198 -23.60 9.13 -20.15
CA LYS A 198 -24.46 9.79 -21.13
C LYS A 198 -23.82 11.10 -21.54
#